data_AF-M7UFJ2-F1
#
_entry.id   AF-M7UFJ2-F1
#
_cell.length_a   1.000
_cell.length_b   1.000
_cell.length_c   1.000
_cell.angle_alpha   90.00
_cell.angle_beta   90.00
_cell.angle_gamma   90.00
#
_symmetry.space_group_name_H-M   'P 1'
#
loop_
_entity.id
_entity.type
_entity.pdbx_description
1 polymer ?
#
loop_
_entity_poly.entity_id
_entity_poly.type
_entity_poly.pdbx_seq_one_letter_code
_entity_poly.pdbx_strand_id
1 'polypeptide(L)'
;MIYSLVISDLFILCLVNSFVTGLLDSHQDKRRKLSMYSIAKTIGLPATYVELRHQATHEELPSLPKLRIAARKALKWIWDFYWADLSIDEKDDDCKIFVRGVLEQKDQGINLNMIKDRLEAYGIDDLLRALGELEESLEDPMTILQAHNFRQKISDWEESKYPKNNGTSVPNTTARDLNDIRAGMLKMEHDLETTAASIQIPKDDKSSANSTEKGWSRWEGPWVPKPIGVL
;
A
#
# COMPACT_ATOMS: atom_id res chain seq x y z
N MET A 1 -18.47 32.12 -22.28
CA MET A 1 -17.72 32.28 -21.02
C MET A 1 -18.61 32.37 -19.78
N ILE A 2 -19.73 33.10 -19.84
CA ILE A 2 -20.67 33.28 -18.70
C ILE A 2 -21.31 31.97 -18.23
N TYR A 3 -21.74 31.10 -19.16
CA TYR A 3 -22.33 29.80 -18.79
C TYR A 3 -21.37 28.86 -18.05
N SER A 4 -20.07 28.90 -18.36
CA SER A 4 -19.06 28.07 -17.68
C SER A 4 -18.86 28.51 -16.22
N LEU A 5 -18.87 29.82 -15.98
CA LEU A 5 -18.80 30.40 -14.64
C LEU A 5 -20.04 30.05 -13.81
N VAL A 6 -21.25 30.24 -14.36
CA VAL A 6 -22.50 29.94 -13.63
C VAL A 6 -22.62 28.46 -13.28
N ILE A 7 -22.21 27.56 -14.19
CA ILE A 7 -22.21 26.11 -13.92
C ILE A 7 -21.19 25.76 -12.83
N SER A 8 -20.00 26.36 -12.85
CA SER A 8 -18.99 26.11 -11.81
C SER A 8 -19.43 26.61 -10.43
N ASP A 9 -20.12 27.75 -10.39
CA ASP A 9 -20.57 28.37 -9.15
C ASP A 9 -21.70 27.54 -8.52
N LEU A 10 -22.65 27.09 -9.34
CA LEU A 10 -23.75 26.23 -8.92
C LEU A 10 -23.26 24.84 -8.48
N PHE A 11 -22.25 24.28 -9.16
CA PHE A 11 -21.67 22.98 -8.79
C PHE A 11 -21.00 23.04 -7.42
N ILE A 12 -20.15 24.05 -7.17
CA ILE A 12 -19.45 24.20 -5.88
C ILE A 12 -20.46 24.46 -4.75
N LEU A 13 -21.50 25.26 -5.02
CA LEU A 13 -22.58 25.50 -4.07
C LEU A 13 -23.32 24.21 -3.70
N CYS A 14 -23.70 23.42 -4.70
CA CYS A 14 -24.40 22.15 -4.50
C CYS A 14 -23.54 21.16 -3.70
N LEU A 15 -22.25 21.09 -4.00
CA LEU A 15 -21.31 20.22 -3.30
C LEU A 15 -21.18 20.60 -1.83
N VAL A 16 -21.02 21.88 -1.50
CA VAL A 16 -20.93 22.33 -0.11
C VAL A 16 -22.25 22.14 0.64
N ASN A 17 -23.40 22.41 0.00
CA ASN A 17 -24.71 22.20 0.61
C ASN A 17 -25.01 20.73 0.87
N SER A 18 -24.69 19.85 -0.09
CA SER A 18 -24.87 18.40 0.03
C SER A 18 -23.96 17.83 1.09
N PHE A 19 -22.70 18.30 1.17
CA PHE A 19 -21.78 17.95 2.24
C PHE A 19 -22.33 18.32 3.62
N VAL A 20 -22.70 19.59 3.82
CA VAL A 20 -23.20 20.08 5.12
C VAL A 20 -24.50 19.37 5.50
N THR A 21 -25.42 19.19 4.56
CA THR A 21 -26.71 18.54 4.84
C THR A 21 -26.51 17.05 5.12
N GLY A 22 -25.73 16.34 4.31
CA GLY A 22 -25.46 14.91 4.49
C GLY A 22 -24.70 14.60 5.79
N LEU A 23 -23.75 15.44 6.18
CA LEU A 23 -22.99 15.28 7.42
C LEU A 23 -23.84 15.56 8.66
N LEU A 24 -24.68 16.59 8.62
CA LEU A 24 -25.52 16.94 9.76
C LEU A 24 -26.70 15.96 9.92
N ASP A 25 -27.24 15.45 8.81
CA ASP A 25 -28.33 14.47 8.83
C ASP A 25 -27.83 13.10 9.33
N SER A 26 -26.62 12.68 8.96
CA SER A 26 -26.03 11.41 9.47
C SER A 26 -25.82 11.42 10.98
N HIS A 27 -25.55 12.59 11.56
CA HIS A 27 -25.37 12.79 13.00
C HIS A 27 -26.66 13.23 13.73
N GLN A 28 -27.80 13.27 13.04
CA GLN A 28 -29.06 13.62 13.67
C GLN A 28 -29.60 12.40 14.44
N ASP A 29 -29.81 12.58 15.75
CA ASP A 29 -30.41 11.54 16.58
C ASP A 29 -31.88 11.31 16.17
N LYS A 30 -32.24 10.07 15.84
CA LYS A 30 -33.57 9.66 15.36
C LYS A 30 -34.69 10.04 16.32
N ARG A 31 -34.38 10.33 17.59
CA ARG A 31 -35.37 10.64 18.64
C ARG A 31 -35.66 12.12 18.82
N ARG A 32 -34.76 13.04 18.43
CA ARG A 32 -34.97 14.49 18.63
C ARG A 32 -34.47 15.30 17.44
N LYS A 33 -35.34 16.19 16.96
CA LYS A 33 -34.98 17.22 15.96
C LYS A 33 -34.12 18.28 16.64
N LEU A 34 -32.81 18.14 16.53
CA LEU A 34 -31.85 19.18 16.94
C LEU A 34 -31.68 20.19 15.80
N SER A 35 -31.39 21.44 16.13
CA SER A 35 -31.08 22.44 15.10
C SER A 35 -29.77 22.09 14.40
N MET A 36 -29.64 22.46 13.12
CA MET A 36 -28.40 22.24 12.36
C MET A 36 -27.17 22.86 13.05
N TYR A 37 -27.35 24.00 13.72
CA TYR A 37 -26.32 24.65 14.53
C TYR A 37 -25.92 23.82 15.76
N SER A 38 -26.90 23.22 16.44
CA SER A 38 -26.66 22.36 17.59
C SER A 38 -25.87 21.12 17.19
N ILE A 39 -26.25 20.49 16.06
CA ILE A 39 -25.57 19.30 15.53
C ILE A 39 -24.14 19.66 15.10
N ALA A 40 -23.96 20.79 14.38
CA ALA A 40 -22.64 21.26 13.99
C ALA A 40 -21.71 21.46 15.20
N LYS A 41 -22.24 22.03 16.29
CA LYS A 41 -21.51 22.20 17.54
C LYS A 41 -21.09 20.87 18.16
N THR A 42 -21.92 19.83 18.08
CA THR A 42 -21.60 18.50 18.61
C THR A 42 -20.47 17.82 17.83
N ILE A 43 -20.45 17.97 16.49
CA ILE A 43 -19.40 17.38 15.62
C ILE A 43 -18.12 18.23 15.61
N GLY A 44 -18.17 19.46 16.11
CA GLY A 44 -17.06 20.42 16.00
C GLY A 44 -16.93 21.05 14.60
N LEU A 45 -17.99 20.98 13.78
CA LEU A 45 -18.04 21.65 12.48
C LEU A 45 -18.18 23.16 12.69
N PRO A 46 -17.34 24.00 12.07
CA PRO A 46 -17.48 25.45 12.15
C PRO A 46 -18.87 25.93 11.71
N ALA A 47 -19.51 26.76 12.54
CA ALA A 47 -20.86 27.30 12.27
C ALA A 47 -20.94 28.08 10.94
N THR A 48 -19.80 28.55 10.42
CA THR A 48 -19.68 29.18 9.10
C THR A 48 -20.22 28.32 7.96
N TYR A 49 -20.17 26.99 8.08
CA TYR A 49 -20.70 26.09 7.05
C TYR A 49 -22.23 26.00 7.07
N VAL A 50 -22.83 26.05 8.27
CA VAL A 50 -24.29 26.10 8.43
C VAL A 50 -24.82 27.43 7.92
N GLU A 51 -24.12 28.52 8.23
CA GLU A 51 -24.43 29.86 7.74
C GLU A 51 -24.32 29.93 6.20
N LEU A 52 -23.25 29.40 5.62
CA LEU A 52 -23.06 29.40 4.17
C LEU A 52 -24.15 28.60 3.43
N ARG A 53 -24.67 27.53 4.03
CA ARG A 53 -25.87 26.82 3.53
C ARG A 53 -27.12 27.69 3.63
N HIS A 54 -27.30 28.41 4.74
CA HIS A 54 -28.46 29.30 4.91
C HIS A 54 -28.45 30.42 3.87
N GLN A 55 -27.30 31.06 3.68
CA GLN A 55 -27.08 32.09 2.65
C GLN A 55 -27.35 31.54 1.24
N ALA A 56 -26.86 30.35 0.94
CA ALA A 56 -27.05 29.71 -0.37
C ALA A 56 -28.51 29.40 -0.73
N THR A 57 -29.37 29.18 0.27
CA THR A 57 -30.74 28.69 0.07
C THR A 57 -31.79 29.77 0.26
N HIS A 58 -31.51 30.76 1.11
CA HIS A 58 -32.47 31.79 1.50
C HIS A 58 -32.02 33.23 1.17
N GLU A 59 -30.73 33.47 0.96
CA GLU A 59 -30.18 34.81 0.71
C GLU A 59 -29.52 34.92 -0.68
N GLU A 60 -28.74 35.99 -0.88
CA GLU A 60 -27.98 36.20 -2.11
C GLU A 60 -26.83 35.20 -2.23
N LEU A 61 -26.61 34.72 -3.46
CA LEU A 61 -25.56 33.75 -3.77
C LEU A 61 -24.18 34.26 -3.29
N PRO A 62 -23.49 33.51 -2.41
CA PRO A 62 -22.17 33.90 -1.95
C PRO A 62 -21.18 33.93 -3.11
N SER A 63 -20.22 34.86 -3.06
CA SER A 63 -19.27 35.04 -4.14
C SER A 63 -18.40 33.79 -4.37
N LEU A 64 -18.09 33.52 -5.63
CA LEU A 64 -17.28 32.37 -6.05
C LEU A 64 -15.94 32.20 -5.29
N PRO A 65 -15.17 33.26 -4.98
CA PRO A 65 -13.95 33.13 -4.19
C PRO A 65 -14.23 32.59 -2.77
N LYS A 66 -15.32 33.03 -2.12
CA LYS A 66 -15.71 32.53 -0.80
C LYS A 66 -16.08 31.06 -0.86
N LEU A 67 -16.84 30.65 -1.88
CA LEU A 67 -17.22 29.25 -2.12
C LEU A 67 -16.01 28.34 -2.34
N ARG A 68 -15.04 28.76 -3.16
CA ARG A 68 -13.80 28.01 -3.40
C ARG A 68 -12.98 27.82 -2.12
N ILE A 69 -12.86 28.87 -1.31
CA ILE A 69 -12.15 28.78 -0.02
C ILE A 69 -12.90 27.85 0.94
N ALA A 70 -14.22 27.98 1.02
CA ALA A 70 -15.05 27.13 1.88
C ALA A 70 -14.93 25.65 1.48
N ALA A 71 -14.99 25.33 0.18
CA ALA A 71 -14.84 23.97 -0.34
C ALA A 71 -13.46 23.38 -0.03
N ARG A 72 -12.38 24.15 -0.23
CA ARG A 72 -11.01 23.70 0.12
C ARG A 72 -10.87 23.43 1.63
N LYS A 73 -11.41 24.32 2.46
CA LYS A 73 -11.41 24.13 3.92
C LYS A 73 -12.26 22.94 4.34
N ALA A 74 -13.40 22.71 3.68
CA ALA A 74 -14.27 21.57 3.94
C ALA A 74 -13.55 20.25 3.60
N LEU A 75 -12.88 20.19 2.44
CA LEU A 75 -12.10 19.01 2.06
C LEU A 75 -10.99 18.71 3.07
N LYS A 76 -10.26 19.74 3.52
CA LYS A 76 -9.26 19.58 4.57
C LYS A 76 -9.88 19.09 5.88
N TRP A 77 -11.03 19.62 6.27
CA TRP A 77 -11.73 19.19 7.47
C TRP A 77 -12.18 17.73 7.38
N ILE A 78 -12.70 17.27 6.23
CA ILE A 78 -13.08 15.87 6.00
C ILE A 78 -11.84 14.95 6.09
N TRP A 79 -10.72 15.40 5.51
CA TRP A 79 -9.45 14.69 5.62
C TRP A 79 -9.07 14.50 7.08
N ASP A 80 -8.98 15.59 7.84
CA ASP A 80 -8.56 15.57 9.23
C ASP A 80 -9.55 14.84 10.16
N PHE A 81 -10.86 14.79 9.83
CA PHE A 81 -11.90 14.18 10.67
C PHE A 81 -12.18 12.69 10.38
N TYR A 82 -11.96 12.22 9.15
CA TYR A 82 -12.29 10.84 8.77
C TYR A 82 -11.08 10.09 8.20
N TRP A 83 -10.38 10.70 7.25
CA TRP A 83 -9.31 10.00 6.53
C TRP A 83 -8.00 9.93 7.31
N ALA A 84 -7.69 10.93 8.13
CA ALA A 84 -6.52 10.93 9.02
C ALA A 84 -6.63 9.88 10.13
N ASP A 85 -7.85 9.51 10.54
CA ASP A 85 -8.07 8.40 11.48
C ASP A 85 -8.08 7.03 10.78
N LEU A 86 -8.30 7.01 9.45
CA LEU A 86 -8.30 5.81 8.62
C LEU A 86 -6.96 5.55 7.95
N SER A 87 -6.05 6.54 7.88
CA SER A 87 -4.64 6.22 7.73
C SER A 87 -4.38 5.32 8.91
N ILE A 88 -4.27 4.03 8.58
CA ILE A 88 -3.74 3.01 9.43
C ILE A 88 -2.57 3.75 10.03
N ASP A 89 -2.67 4.12 11.32
CA ASP A 89 -1.50 4.06 12.16
C ASP A 89 -1.00 2.67 11.77
N GLU A 90 -0.05 2.63 10.84
CA GLU A 90 1.09 1.79 11.05
C GLU A 90 1.49 2.24 12.45
N LYS A 91 0.84 1.63 13.46
CA LYS A 91 1.34 1.56 14.81
C LYS A 91 2.67 0.98 14.50
N ASP A 92 3.62 1.90 14.34
CA ASP A 92 4.87 1.69 13.65
C ASP A 92 5.34 0.43 14.36
N ASP A 93 5.28 -0.74 13.68
CA ASP A 93 5.23 -2.03 14.37
C ASP A 93 6.31 -1.96 15.43
N ASP A 94 6.14 -2.44 16.66
CA ASP A 94 7.17 -2.21 17.69
C ASP A 94 8.59 -2.59 17.17
N CYS A 95 8.61 -3.51 16.19
CA CYS A 95 9.65 -3.77 15.20
C CYS A 95 10.15 -2.54 14.37
N LYS A 96 9.33 -1.87 13.56
CA LYS A 96 9.68 -0.62 12.84
C LYS A 96 10.21 0.49 13.76
N ILE A 97 9.61 0.73 14.93
CA ILE A 97 10.12 1.73 15.89
C ILE A 97 11.50 1.33 16.39
N PHE A 98 11.68 0.05 16.69
CA PHE A 98 12.96 -0.49 17.11
C PHE A 98 14.02 -0.35 16.00
N VAL A 99 13.69 -0.72 14.76
CA VAL A 99 14.58 -0.61 13.61
C VAL A 99 14.95 0.86 13.37
N ARG A 100 13.97 1.78 13.40
CA ARG A 100 14.22 3.23 13.32
C ARG A 100 15.19 3.70 14.42
N GLY A 101 14.99 3.28 15.66
CA GLY A 101 15.88 3.60 16.77
C GLY A 101 17.32 3.09 16.57
N VAL A 102 17.49 1.91 15.96
CA VAL A 102 18.82 1.37 15.63
C VAL A 102 19.48 2.17 14.50
N LEU A 103 18.72 2.61 13.48
CA LEU A 103 19.24 3.40 12.36
C LEU A 103 19.57 4.85 12.76
N GLU A 104 18.84 5.44 13.70
CA GLU A 104 19.08 6.79 14.22
C GLU A 104 20.28 6.86 15.19
N GLN A 105 20.74 5.72 15.72
CA GLN A 105 21.90 5.64 16.61
C GLN A 105 23.22 5.76 15.83
N LYS A 106 23.46 6.96 15.27
CA LYS A 106 24.52 7.29 14.31
C LYS A 106 25.98 7.09 14.79
N ASP A 107 26.24 6.76 16.07
CA ASP A 107 27.59 6.97 16.65
C ASP A 107 28.20 5.84 17.50
N GLN A 108 27.51 4.71 17.74
CA GLN A 108 28.06 3.67 18.65
C GLN A 108 28.17 2.27 18.07
N GLY A 109 27.81 2.07 16.81
CA GLY A 109 27.76 0.75 16.22
C GLY A 109 26.65 -0.10 16.85
N ILE A 110 26.01 -0.90 16.01
CA ILE A 110 24.92 -1.77 16.43
C ILE A 110 25.48 -2.85 17.39
N ASN A 111 25.24 -2.70 18.69
CA ASN A 111 25.68 -3.65 19.72
C ASN A 111 24.77 -4.87 19.73
N LEU A 112 25.20 -5.97 19.09
CA LEU A 112 24.44 -7.22 18.98
C LEU A 112 23.93 -7.74 20.33
N ASN A 113 24.72 -7.58 21.41
CA ASN A 113 24.37 -8.12 22.73
C ASN A 113 23.16 -7.44 23.39
N MET A 114 22.90 -6.16 23.08
CA MET A 114 21.69 -5.46 23.57
C MET A 114 20.46 -5.73 22.70
N ILE A 115 20.69 -6.09 21.44
CA ILE A 115 19.64 -6.23 20.42
C ILE A 115 19.18 -7.69 20.32
N LYS A 116 20.03 -8.65 20.70
CA LYS A 116 19.75 -10.10 20.64
C LYS A 116 18.43 -10.47 21.30
N ASP A 117 18.17 -10.02 22.53
CA ASP A 117 16.95 -10.36 23.26
C ASP A 117 15.68 -9.83 22.58
N ARG A 118 15.79 -8.72 21.85
CA ARG A 118 14.69 -8.16 21.03
C ARG A 118 14.59 -8.84 19.66
N LEU A 119 15.72 -9.22 19.07
CA LEU A 119 15.77 -9.96 17.80
C LEU A 119 15.10 -11.33 17.93
N GLU A 120 15.22 -11.96 19.10
CA GLU A 120 14.54 -13.21 19.42
C GLU A 120 13.02 -13.06 19.58
N ALA A 121 12.54 -11.87 19.95
CA ALA A 121 11.13 -11.59 20.14
C ALA A 121 10.39 -11.24 18.82
N TYR A 122 11.04 -10.53 17.89
CA TYR A 122 10.37 -9.98 16.71
C TYR A 122 10.38 -10.87 15.46
N GLY A 123 11.18 -11.95 15.41
CA GLY A 123 11.28 -12.79 14.21
C GLY A 123 12.05 -12.11 13.08
N ILE A 124 12.87 -12.87 12.37
CA ILE A 124 13.79 -12.34 11.35
C ILE A 124 13.02 -11.74 10.17
N ASP A 125 11.97 -12.42 9.70
CA ASP A 125 11.19 -12.01 8.53
C ASP A 125 10.48 -10.66 8.74
N ASP A 126 9.98 -10.42 9.95
CA ASP A 126 9.29 -9.18 10.29
C ASP A 126 10.27 -8.02 10.47
N LEU A 127 11.49 -8.27 10.96
CA LEU A 127 12.59 -7.29 11.00
C LEU A 127 13.08 -6.93 9.60
N LEU A 128 13.24 -7.90 8.70
CA LEU A 128 13.68 -7.65 7.33
C LEU A 128 12.61 -6.91 6.51
N ARG A 129 11.33 -7.19 6.76
CA ARG A 129 10.20 -6.47 6.18
C ARG A 129 10.15 -5.02 6.66
N ALA A 130 10.23 -4.80 7.98
CA ALA A 130 10.29 -3.47 8.57
C ALA A 130 11.50 -2.66 8.07
N LEU A 131 12.66 -3.32 7.91
CA LEU A 131 13.86 -2.68 7.36
C LEU A 131 13.68 -2.30 5.89
N GLY A 132 13.06 -3.15 5.07
CA GLY A 132 12.82 -2.87 3.65
C GLY A 132 11.85 -1.71 3.43
N GLU A 133 10.79 -1.64 4.23
CA GLU A 133 9.82 -0.53 4.18
C GLU A 133 10.45 0.80 4.63
N LEU A 134 11.38 0.76 5.60
CA LEU A 134 12.16 1.93 5.99
C LEU A 134 13.20 2.32 4.92
N GLU A 135 13.91 1.37 4.31
CA GLU A 135 14.86 1.63 3.22
C GLU A 135 14.21 2.38 2.04
N GLU A 136 12.93 2.10 1.73
CA GLU A 136 12.17 2.81 0.67
C GLU A 136 11.82 4.26 1.05
N SER A 137 11.70 4.55 2.34
CA SER A 137 11.38 5.89 2.86
C SER A 137 12.61 6.76 3.17
N LEU A 138 13.83 6.21 3.15
CA LEU A 138 15.04 6.89 3.62
C LEU A 138 15.77 7.64 2.50
N GLU A 139 15.98 8.95 2.68
CA GLU A 139 16.72 9.82 1.73
C GLU A 139 18.20 10.06 2.14
N ASP A 140 18.62 9.74 3.38
CA ASP A 140 19.99 10.01 3.90
C ASP A 140 20.97 8.85 3.59
N PRO A 141 22.05 9.08 2.80
CA PRO A 141 23.04 8.05 2.44
C PRO A 141 23.66 7.32 3.63
N MET A 142 23.81 8.00 4.78
CA MET A 142 24.39 7.39 5.97
C MET A 142 23.43 6.41 6.64
N THR A 143 22.12 6.67 6.61
CA THR A 143 21.10 5.77 7.16
C THR A 143 20.95 4.49 6.33
N ILE A 144 21.13 4.60 5.01
CA ILE A 144 21.14 3.46 4.09
C ILE A 144 22.32 2.53 4.38
N LEU A 145 23.50 3.08 4.66
CA LEU A 145 24.68 2.28 5.01
C LEU A 145 24.48 1.56 6.37
N GLN A 146 23.82 2.21 7.33
CA GLN A 146 23.47 1.56 8.60
C GLN A 146 22.43 0.46 8.42
N ALA A 147 21.43 0.65 7.55
CA ALA A 147 20.45 -0.38 7.20
C ALA A 147 21.14 -1.63 6.61
N HIS A 148 22.08 -1.43 5.68
CA HIS A 148 22.87 -2.52 5.10
C HIS A 148 23.72 -3.25 6.15
N ASN A 149 24.37 -2.53 7.05
CA ASN A 149 25.12 -3.13 8.15
C ASN A 149 24.22 -3.89 9.13
N PHE A 150 23.01 -3.40 9.37
CA PHE A 150 22.03 -4.07 10.22
C PHE A 150 21.56 -5.38 9.58
N ARG A 151 21.28 -5.37 8.27
CA ARG A 151 20.94 -6.56 7.47
C ARG A 151 22.04 -7.62 7.54
N GLN A 152 23.30 -7.21 7.32
CA GLN A 152 24.44 -8.12 7.42
C GLN A 152 24.57 -8.74 8.82
N LYS A 153 24.38 -7.93 9.87
CA LYS A 153 24.45 -8.39 11.26
C LYS A 153 23.32 -9.36 11.64
N ILE A 154 22.12 -9.19 11.07
CA ILE A 154 21.01 -10.13 11.25
C ILE A 154 21.37 -11.49 10.62
N SER A 155 21.97 -11.50 9.43
CA SER A 155 22.43 -12.72 8.77
C SER A 155 23.57 -13.42 9.53
N ASP A 156 24.57 -12.67 10.01
CA ASP A 156 25.66 -13.23 10.82
C ASP A 156 25.13 -13.84 12.13
N TRP A 157 24.11 -13.21 12.73
CA TRP A 157 23.45 -13.73 13.92
C TRP A 157 22.66 -15.01 13.63
N GLU A 158 21.94 -15.08 12.51
CA GLU A 158 21.24 -16.29 12.07
C GLU A 158 22.21 -17.47 11.90
N GLU A 159 23.37 -17.23 11.27
CA GLU A 159 24.39 -18.28 11.09
C GLU A 159 25.01 -18.70 12.44
N SER A 160 25.09 -17.80 13.42
CA SER A 160 25.56 -18.12 14.78
C SER A 160 24.59 -19.00 15.60
N LYS A 161 23.28 -18.97 15.29
CA LYS A 161 22.27 -19.82 15.96
C LYS A 161 22.33 -21.28 15.48
N TYR A 162 22.83 -21.51 14.28
CA TYR A 162 22.99 -22.84 13.69
C TYR A 162 24.45 -23.06 13.30
N PRO A 163 25.34 -23.40 14.25
CA PRO A 163 26.72 -23.73 13.90
C PRO A 163 26.71 -24.95 12.96
N LYS A 164 27.15 -24.76 11.72
CA LYS A 164 27.46 -25.87 10.80
C LYS A 164 28.43 -26.81 11.51
N ASN A 165 27.96 -28.02 11.82
CA ASN A 165 28.85 -29.11 12.20
C ASN A 165 29.77 -29.36 11.00
N ASN A 166 31.04 -28.99 11.15
CA ASN A 166 32.04 -29.13 10.10
C ASN A 166 32.23 -30.60 9.74
N GLY A 167 31.96 -30.92 8.49
CA GLY A 167 32.21 -32.24 7.91
C GLY A 167 32.10 -32.24 6.39
N THR A 168 32.88 -31.38 5.72
CA THR A 168 33.59 -31.62 4.43
C THR A 168 33.90 -30.26 3.82
N SER A 169 35.19 -29.93 3.74
CA SER A 169 35.72 -28.75 3.08
C SER A 169 35.38 -28.75 1.59
N VAL A 170 34.64 -27.74 1.13
CA VAL A 170 34.70 -27.28 -0.27
C VAL A 170 35.12 -25.81 -0.23
N PRO A 171 36.27 -25.43 -0.81
CA PRO A 171 36.78 -24.08 -0.73
C PRO A 171 36.10 -23.16 -1.76
N ASN A 172 35.72 -21.97 -1.30
CA ASN A 172 35.62 -20.71 -2.03
C ASN A 172 35.15 -20.79 -3.49
N THR A 173 33.86 -20.52 -3.72
CA THR A 173 33.31 -20.18 -5.05
C THR A 173 33.90 -18.87 -5.52
N THR A 174 35.07 -18.99 -6.15
CA THR A 174 35.76 -17.94 -6.89
C THR A 174 35.16 -17.84 -8.30
N ALA A 175 35.38 -16.71 -8.98
CA ALA A 175 34.85 -16.31 -10.29
C ALA A 175 35.01 -17.29 -11.49
N ARG A 176 35.48 -18.52 -11.27
CA ARG A 176 35.49 -19.60 -12.26
C ARG A 176 34.08 -20.15 -12.53
N ASP A 177 33.21 -20.16 -11.53
CA ASP A 177 31.89 -20.80 -11.61
C ASP A 177 30.94 -20.09 -12.62
N LEU A 178 31.03 -18.77 -12.72
CA LEU A 178 30.22 -17.99 -13.67
C LEU A 178 30.60 -18.20 -15.14
N ASN A 179 31.87 -18.50 -15.42
CA ASN A 179 32.32 -18.77 -16.79
C ASN A 179 31.90 -20.17 -17.25
N ASP A 180 31.85 -21.13 -16.34
CA ASP A 180 31.34 -22.48 -16.63
C ASP A 180 29.83 -22.47 -16.85
N ILE A 181 29.08 -21.66 -16.09
CA ILE A 181 27.65 -21.43 -16.31
C ILE A 181 27.41 -20.74 -17.67
N ARG A 182 28.21 -19.73 -18.03
CA ARG A 182 28.12 -19.04 -19.33
C ARG A 182 28.44 -19.98 -20.50
N ALA A 183 29.42 -20.86 -20.36
CA ALA A 183 29.75 -21.87 -21.37
C ALA A 183 28.65 -22.93 -21.52
N GLY A 184 27.98 -23.30 -20.42
CA GLY A 184 26.79 -24.16 -20.45
C GLY A 184 25.61 -23.52 -21.19
N MET A 185 25.37 -22.22 -20.98
CA MET A 185 24.28 -21.49 -21.62
C MET A 185 24.48 -21.34 -23.14
N LEU A 186 25.71 -21.10 -23.59
CA LEU A 186 26.05 -21.01 -25.03
C LEU A 186 25.91 -22.36 -25.77
N LYS A 187 26.14 -23.49 -25.09
CA LYS A 187 25.87 -24.81 -25.67
C LYS A 187 24.38 -25.06 -25.86
N MET A 188 23.57 -24.63 -24.90
CA MET A 188 22.11 -24.80 -24.95
C MET A 188 21.48 -23.95 -26.07
N GLU A 189 22.02 -22.76 -26.34
CA GLU A 189 21.59 -21.89 -27.43
C GLU A 189 21.88 -22.51 -28.81
N HIS A 190 23.05 -23.12 -28.99
CA HIS A 190 23.42 -23.83 -30.22
C HIS A 190 22.55 -25.07 -30.49
N ASP A 191 22.13 -25.79 -29.44
CA ASP A 191 21.24 -26.96 -29.56
C ASP A 191 19.79 -26.55 -29.94
N LEU A 192 19.34 -25.37 -29.50
CA LEU A 192 18.04 -24.80 -29.88
C LEU A 192 18.02 -24.31 -31.33
N GLU A 193 19.13 -23.75 -31.82
CA GLU A 193 19.24 -23.27 -33.21
C GLU A 193 19.36 -24.43 -34.21
N THR A 194 19.98 -25.54 -33.79
CA THR A 194 20.06 -26.77 -34.60
C THR A 194 18.70 -27.49 -34.73
N THR A 195 17.85 -27.42 -33.69
CA THR A 195 16.52 -28.05 -33.69
C THR A 195 15.47 -27.20 -34.43
N ALA A 196 15.62 -25.88 -34.49
CA ALA A 196 14.77 -24.99 -35.28
C ALA A 196 14.89 -25.23 -36.81
N ALA A 197 16.03 -25.75 -37.29
CA ALA A 197 16.26 -25.99 -38.71
C ALA A 197 15.62 -27.28 -39.28
N SER A 198 14.97 -28.12 -38.46
CA SER A 198 14.47 -29.46 -38.88
C SER A 198 12.96 -29.68 -38.82
N ILE A 199 12.13 -28.66 -38.58
CA ILE A 199 10.66 -28.85 -38.53
C ILE A 199 10.01 -28.50 -39.88
N GLN A 200 9.82 -29.51 -40.73
CA GLN A 200 8.91 -29.44 -41.88
C GLN A 200 7.47 -29.66 -41.41
N ILE A 201 6.56 -28.77 -41.82
CA ILE A 201 5.12 -28.80 -41.51
C ILE A 201 4.38 -29.65 -42.57
N PRO A 202 3.61 -30.68 -42.20
CA PRO A 202 2.55 -31.22 -43.05
C PRO A 202 1.21 -30.53 -42.75
N LYS A 203 0.59 -29.95 -43.77
CA LYS A 203 -0.84 -29.60 -43.82
C LYS A 203 -1.65 -30.90 -43.95
N ASP A 204 -2.79 -30.99 -43.26
CA ASP A 204 -4.10 -31.15 -43.92
C ASP A 204 -5.30 -31.17 -42.95
N ASP A 205 -6.40 -30.67 -43.50
CA ASP A 205 -7.75 -30.43 -42.98
C ASP A 205 -8.50 -31.65 -42.37
N LYS A 206 -9.36 -31.41 -41.36
CA LYS A 206 -10.85 -31.43 -41.49
C LYS A 206 -11.61 -31.44 -40.15
N SER A 207 -12.57 -30.52 -40.08
CA SER A 207 -13.87 -30.50 -39.38
C SER A 207 -14.27 -31.62 -38.41
N SER A 208 -14.72 -31.24 -37.20
CA SER A 208 -16.06 -31.61 -36.74
C SER A 208 -16.53 -30.71 -35.59
N ALA A 209 -17.77 -30.27 -35.69
CA ALA A 209 -18.49 -29.48 -34.71
C ALA A 209 -18.72 -30.27 -33.41
N ASN A 210 -18.78 -29.55 -32.28
CA ASN A 210 -19.92 -29.63 -31.37
C ASN A 210 -19.92 -28.45 -30.41
N SER A 211 -20.94 -27.62 -30.58
CA SER A 211 -21.41 -26.59 -29.67
C SER A 211 -21.74 -27.19 -28.30
N THR A 212 -21.10 -26.70 -27.24
CA THR A 212 -21.64 -26.78 -25.88
C THR A 212 -21.47 -25.41 -25.22
N GLU A 213 -22.56 -24.96 -24.63
CA GLU A 213 -22.90 -23.59 -24.28
C GLU A 213 -21.85 -22.95 -23.35
N LYS A 214 -21.24 -21.87 -23.84
CA LYS A 214 -20.05 -21.25 -23.24
C LYS A 214 -20.48 -20.06 -22.39
N GLY A 215 -20.65 -20.27 -21.09
CA GLY A 215 -20.87 -19.16 -20.15
C GLY A 215 -20.99 -19.56 -18.69
N TRP A 216 -21.59 -20.71 -18.41
CA TRP A 216 -21.79 -21.20 -17.04
C TRP A 216 -21.50 -22.70 -16.99
N SER A 217 -20.49 -23.09 -16.21
CA SER A 217 -20.25 -24.49 -15.87
C SER A 217 -20.52 -24.70 -14.38
N ARG A 218 -21.17 -25.81 -14.06
CA ARG A 218 -21.35 -26.25 -12.68
C ARG A 218 -19.99 -26.76 -12.18
N TRP A 219 -19.59 -26.38 -10.97
CA TRP A 219 -18.38 -26.92 -10.36
C TRP A 219 -18.56 -28.42 -10.08
N GLU A 220 -17.67 -29.26 -10.63
CA GLU A 220 -17.77 -30.73 -10.57
C GLU A 220 -16.85 -31.36 -9.50
N GLY A 221 -15.99 -30.59 -8.83
CA GLY A 221 -15.05 -31.08 -7.80
C GLY A 221 -15.62 -31.09 -6.37
N PRO A 222 -14.95 -31.75 -5.40
CA PRO A 222 -15.32 -31.69 -3.99
C PRO A 222 -15.26 -30.23 -3.50
N TRP A 223 -16.39 -29.71 -3.03
CA TRP A 223 -16.52 -28.32 -2.58
C TRP A 223 -15.73 -28.09 -1.27
N VAL A 224 -14.73 -27.21 -1.32
CA VAL A 224 -14.02 -26.72 -0.12
C VAL A 224 -14.61 -25.37 0.26
N PRO A 225 -15.12 -25.17 1.49
CA PRO A 225 -15.69 -23.90 1.91
C PRO A 225 -14.57 -22.85 2.01
N LYS A 226 -14.49 -21.96 1.01
CA LYS A 226 -13.64 -20.77 1.03
C LYS A 226 -14.46 -19.53 1.38
N PRO A 227 -13.89 -18.55 2.08
CA PRO A 227 -14.53 -17.26 2.24
C PRO A 227 -14.74 -16.59 0.86
N ILE A 228 -15.86 -15.89 0.71
CA ILE A 228 -16.22 -15.19 -0.53
C ILE A 228 -15.10 -14.20 -0.87
N GLY A 229 -14.53 -14.34 -2.07
CA GLY A 229 -13.44 -13.48 -2.55
C GLY A 229 -12.05 -14.12 -2.58
N VAL A 230 -11.89 -15.36 -2.08
CA VAL A 230 -10.64 -16.11 -2.20
C VAL A 230 -10.81 -17.22 -3.23
N LEU A 231 -10.11 -17.13 -4.36
CA LEU A 231 -10.11 -18.15 -5.43
C LEU A 231 -9.25 -19.37 -5.08
#